data_AF-A0A1V3ZZS0-F1
#
_entry.id   AF-A0A1V3ZZS0-F1
#
_cell.length_a   1.000
_cell.length_b   1.000
_cell.length_c   1.000
_cell.angle_alpha   90.00
_cell.angle_beta   90.00
_cell.angle_gamma   90.00
#
_symmetry.space_group_name_H-M   'P 1'
#
loop_
_entity.id
_entity.type
_entity.pdbx_description
1 polymer ?
#
loop_
_entity_poly.entity_id
_entity_poly.type
_entity_poly.pdbx_seq_one_letter_code
_entity_poly.pdbx_strand_id
1 'polypeptide(L)'
;MTPGRTTRIAVAVAALALVAGGAVTVATAHDGDDDGAGAAPASASADAGFARDMAVHHQQAVEMSFVVRDRTDDEEIRRLAYDIANTQANQRGMLLGWLDMWGLPKTTEDKPMKWMGMRSLPEGKDGALMPGMATRKELGELREAKGEDAEILYLQLMTDHHLGGLHMSGGCAAKCENPAERRLAKGQVDSQQSEVALMEKLLTARGAKPRGQ
;
A
#
# COMPACT_ATOMS: atom_id res chain seq x y z
N MET A 1 -26.36 -60.41 5.62
CA MET A 1 -27.83 -60.42 5.41
C MET A 1 -28.39 -59.06 5.79
N THR A 2 -29.37 -58.58 5.03
CA THR A 2 -30.21 -57.39 5.28
C THR A 2 -31.20 -57.61 6.44
N PRO A 3 -32.02 -56.62 6.87
CA PRO A 3 -31.93 -55.15 6.72
C PRO A 3 -32.02 -54.39 8.06
N GLY A 4 -31.90 -53.06 8.04
CA GLY A 4 -32.20 -52.20 9.20
C GLY A 4 -33.66 -51.73 9.28
N ARG A 5 -34.05 -51.08 10.38
CA ARG A 5 -35.27 -50.27 10.45
C ARG A 5 -35.23 -49.24 11.60
N THR A 6 -35.28 -47.96 11.25
CA THR A 6 -35.48 -46.83 12.16
C THR A 6 -36.96 -46.61 12.46
N THR A 7 -37.34 -46.22 13.69
CA THR A 7 -38.61 -45.53 13.98
C THR A 7 -38.53 -44.63 15.24
N ARG A 8 -38.51 -43.32 15.00
CA ARG A 8 -39.27 -42.23 15.69
C ARG A 8 -39.52 -42.32 17.20
N ILE A 9 -38.99 -41.34 17.95
CA ILE A 9 -39.50 -40.93 19.27
C ILE A 9 -40.66 -39.94 19.06
N ALA A 10 -41.76 -40.14 19.78
CA ALA A 10 -42.91 -39.23 19.81
C ALA A 10 -42.91 -38.37 21.09
N VAL A 11 -43.56 -37.22 21.01
CA VAL A 11 -43.49 -36.11 21.98
C VAL A 11 -44.45 -36.29 23.15
N ALA A 12 -44.07 -35.80 24.34
CA ALA A 12 -45.01 -35.42 25.39
C ALA A 12 -44.86 -33.92 25.70
N VAL A 13 -45.93 -33.14 25.48
CA VAL A 13 -46.00 -31.70 25.77
C VAL A 13 -46.62 -31.50 27.14
N ALA A 14 -46.05 -30.59 27.93
CA ALA A 14 -46.74 -29.98 29.06
C ALA A 14 -46.57 -28.46 28.96
N ALA A 15 -47.68 -27.76 28.71
CA ALA A 15 -47.75 -26.30 28.66
C ALA A 15 -48.83 -25.82 29.64
N LEU A 16 -48.51 -24.84 30.49
CA LEU A 16 -49.48 -24.09 31.29
C LEU A 16 -49.12 -22.59 31.27
N ALA A 17 -50.13 -21.73 31.14
CA ALA A 17 -50.10 -20.25 31.15
C ALA A 17 -51.51 -19.76 31.59
N LEU A 18 -51.86 -18.48 31.83
CA LEU A 18 -51.39 -17.13 31.44
C LEU A 18 -51.55 -16.18 32.67
N VAL A 19 -51.21 -14.88 32.76
CA VAL A 19 -50.32 -13.88 32.11
C VAL A 19 -50.35 -12.64 33.04
N ALA A 20 -49.26 -11.85 33.16
CA ALA A 20 -49.37 -10.45 33.60
C ALA A 20 -48.17 -9.60 33.14
N GLY A 21 -48.47 -8.39 32.64
CA GLY A 21 -47.56 -7.53 31.90
C GLY A 21 -46.32 -7.00 32.64
N GLY A 22 -45.21 -7.00 31.91
CA GLY A 22 -44.02 -6.19 32.17
C GLY A 22 -43.42 -5.81 30.82
N ALA A 23 -43.59 -4.56 30.39
CA ALA A 23 -43.00 -4.08 29.14
C ALA A 23 -41.49 -3.97 29.33
N VAL A 24 -40.73 -4.95 28.83
CA VAL A 24 -39.27 -4.88 28.78
C VAL A 24 -38.89 -3.90 27.68
N THR A 25 -38.83 -2.62 28.03
CA THR A 25 -38.07 -1.64 27.26
C THR A 25 -36.62 -2.07 27.29
N VAL A 26 -36.12 -2.66 26.19
CA VAL A 26 -34.69 -2.78 25.96
C VAL A 26 -34.17 -1.37 25.72
N ALA A 27 -33.81 -0.69 26.80
CA ALA A 27 -32.94 0.46 26.75
C ALA A 27 -31.56 -0.05 26.35
N THR A 28 -31.30 -0.14 25.04
CA THR A 28 -29.93 -0.07 24.55
C THR A 28 -29.46 1.35 24.90
N ALA A 29 -28.81 1.49 26.05
CA ALA A 29 -28.00 2.65 26.30
C ALA A 29 -26.98 2.72 25.16
N HIS A 30 -27.10 3.74 24.31
CA HIS A 30 -25.93 4.29 23.62
C HIS A 30 -25.15 5.08 24.68
N ASP A 31 -24.57 4.34 25.63
CA ASP A 31 -23.41 4.84 26.34
C ASP A 31 -22.31 4.89 25.27
N GLY A 32 -21.96 6.12 24.90
CA GLY A 32 -20.98 6.40 23.86
C GLY A 32 -19.58 6.13 24.37
N ASP A 33 -19.21 4.85 24.44
CA ASP A 33 -17.81 4.43 24.38
C ASP A 33 -17.31 4.70 22.97
N ASP A 34 -16.96 5.97 22.72
CA ASP A 34 -16.19 6.44 21.57
C ASP A 34 -14.74 5.98 21.74
N ASP A 35 -14.57 4.67 21.56
CA ASP A 35 -13.46 3.87 22.04
C ASP A 35 -12.18 4.12 21.21
N GLY A 36 -11.49 5.22 21.52
CA GLY A 36 -10.13 5.48 21.07
C GLY A 36 -9.95 5.79 19.58
N ALA A 37 -11.04 6.07 18.85
CA ALA A 37 -10.98 6.60 17.49
C ALA A 37 -10.49 8.07 17.50
N GLY A 38 -9.17 8.24 17.68
CA GLY A 38 -8.53 9.55 17.63
C GLY A 38 -8.96 10.32 16.38
N ALA A 39 -9.35 11.59 16.56
CA ALA A 39 -9.99 12.40 15.54
C ALA A 39 -9.26 12.32 14.18
N ALA A 40 -10.04 12.18 13.11
CA ALA A 40 -9.50 12.06 11.76
C ALA A 40 -8.50 13.20 11.45
N PRO A 41 -7.34 12.91 10.86
CA PRO A 41 -6.33 13.91 10.59
C PRO A 41 -6.87 14.96 9.62
N ALA A 42 -6.40 16.21 9.76
CA ALA A 42 -6.77 17.27 8.83
C ALA A 42 -6.36 16.90 7.39
N SER A 43 -7.14 17.29 6.38
CA SER A 43 -6.85 16.95 4.97
C SER A 43 -5.48 17.44 4.47
N ALA A 44 -4.92 18.48 5.11
CA ALA A 44 -3.59 19.03 4.82
C ALA A 44 -2.47 18.55 5.78
N SER A 45 -2.74 17.52 6.60
CA SER A 45 -1.76 16.91 7.51
C SER A 45 -0.65 16.15 6.78
N ALA A 46 0.39 15.77 7.53
CA ALA A 46 1.42 14.87 7.03
C ALA A 46 0.86 13.49 6.67
N ASP A 47 -0.04 12.96 7.50
CA ASP A 47 -0.73 11.67 7.32
C ASP A 47 -1.53 11.64 6.01
N ALA A 48 -2.46 12.58 5.84
CA ALA A 48 -3.28 12.69 4.64
C ALA A 48 -2.48 13.06 3.37
N GLY A 49 -1.35 13.75 3.51
CA GLY A 49 -0.44 14.05 2.40
C GLY A 49 0.36 12.82 1.97
N PHE A 50 0.99 12.14 2.93
CA PHE A 50 1.75 10.92 2.70
C PHE A 50 0.89 9.80 2.11
N ALA A 51 -0.30 9.58 2.66
CA ALA A 51 -1.22 8.54 2.17
C ALA A 51 -1.57 8.72 0.69
N ARG A 52 -1.79 9.96 0.23
CA ARG A 52 -2.08 10.26 -1.19
C ARG A 52 -0.84 10.11 -2.06
N ASP A 53 0.25 10.76 -1.68
CA ASP A 53 1.49 10.81 -2.46
C ASP A 53 2.10 9.40 -2.60
N MET A 54 2.25 8.67 -1.48
CA MET A 54 2.79 7.32 -1.49
C MET A 54 1.86 6.32 -2.21
N ALA A 55 0.53 6.50 -2.18
CA ALA A 55 -0.38 5.67 -2.97
C ALA A 55 -0.26 5.89 -4.49
N VAL A 56 0.16 7.07 -4.94
CA VAL A 56 0.49 7.35 -6.35
C VAL A 56 1.88 6.82 -6.70
N HIS A 57 2.86 6.97 -5.80
CA HIS A 57 4.22 6.46 -5.95
C HIS A 57 4.23 4.93 -6.10
N HIS A 58 3.62 4.22 -5.16
CA HIS A 58 3.46 2.76 -5.19
C HIS A 58 2.73 2.24 -6.43
N GLN A 59 1.82 3.04 -7.02
CA GLN A 59 1.14 2.64 -8.25
C GLN A 59 2.11 2.52 -9.43
N GLN A 60 3.15 3.36 -9.50
CA GLN A 60 4.15 3.31 -10.56
C GLN A 60 5.11 2.12 -10.37
N ALA A 61 5.53 1.81 -9.14
CA ALA A 61 6.32 0.59 -8.89
C ALA A 61 5.58 -0.68 -9.31
N VAL A 62 4.29 -0.79 -8.95
CA VAL A 62 3.43 -1.90 -9.38
C VAL A 62 3.38 -1.99 -10.91
N GLU A 63 3.21 -0.86 -11.61
CA GLU A 63 3.23 -0.81 -13.08
C GLU A 63 4.57 -1.31 -13.66
N MET A 64 5.70 -0.76 -13.21
CA MET A 64 7.04 -1.16 -13.68
C MET A 64 7.30 -2.66 -13.45
N SER A 65 6.88 -3.18 -12.30
CA SER A 65 7.01 -4.60 -11.95
C SER A 65 6.13 -5.51 -12.83
N PHE A 66 4.93 -5.08 -13.23
CA PHE A 66 4.16 -5.83 -14.24
C PHE A 66 4.84 -5.77 -15.61
N VAL A 67 5.34 -4.61 -16.04
CA VAL A 67 6.00 -4.46 -17.34
C VAL A 67 7.24 -5.36 -17.45
N VAL A 68 8.18 -5.33 -16.49
CA VAL A 68 9.41 -6.14 -16.60
C VAL A 68 9.12 -7.65 -16.64
N ARG A 69 8.08 -8.10 -15.94
CA ARG A 69 7.63 -9.51 -15.95
C ARG A 69 7.10 -9.97 -17.31
N ASP A 70 6.71 -9.06 -18.19
CA ASP A 70 6.32 -9.34 -19.58
C ASP A 70 7.47 -9.04 -20.58
N ARG A 71 8.67 -8.74 -20.08
CA ARG A 71 9.87 -8.40 -20.86
C ARG A 71 11.08 -9.31 -20.63
N THR A 72 11.09 -10.12 -19.57
CA THR A 72 12.12 -11.15 -19.36
C THR A 72 11.54 -12.49 -18.85
N ASP A 73 12.28 -13.55 -19.15
CA ASP A 73 12.12 -14.90 -18.61
C ASP A 73 13.02 -15.15 -17.36
N ASP A 74 13.91 -14.22 -16.99
CA ASP A 74 14.79 -14.36 -15.83
C ASP A 74 13.98 -14.48 -14.51
N GLU A 75 14.13 -15.63 -13.83
CA GLU A 75 13.33 -15.95 -12.65
C GLU A 75 13.62 -15.05 -11.44
N GLU A 76 14.85 -14.54 -11.31
CA GLU A 76 15.27 -13.70 -10.18
C GLU A 76 14.63 -12.31 -10.26
N ILE A 77 14.66 -11.70 -11.45
CA ILE A 77 14.01 -10.41 -11.74
C ILE A 77 12.49 -10.55 -11.70
N ARG A 78 11.94 -11.62 -12.28
CA ARG A 78 10.50 -11.89 -12.24
C ARG A 78 9.99 -12.05 -10.81
N ARG A 79 10.78 -12.68 -9.94
CA ARG A 79 10.47 -12.85 -8.52
C ARG A 79 10.56 -11.55 -7.75
N LEU A 80 11.65 -10.80 -7.88
CA LEU A 80 11.80 -9.48 -7.27
C LEU A 80 10.62 -8.55 -7.64
N ALA A 81 10.28 -8.51 -8.93
CA ALA A 81 9.15 -7.72 -9.40
C ALA A 81 7.80 -8.17 -8.82
N TYR A 82 7.59 -9.49 -8.64
CA TYR A 82 6.41 -10.01 -7.97
C TYR A 82 6.34 -9.60 -6.49
N ASP A 83 7.45 -9.73 -5.77
CA ASP A 83 7.52 -9.42 -4.34
C ASP A 83 7.30 -7.91 -4.09
N ILE A 84 7.92 -7.04 -4.91
CA ILE A 84 7.69 -5.58 -4.89
C ILE A 84 6.23 -5.25 -5.26
N ALA A 85 5.68 -5.83 -6.34
CA ALA A 85 4.32 -5.54 -6.78
C ALA A 85 3.27 -5.88 -5.71
N ASN A 86 3.37 -7.05 -5.08
CA ASN A 86 2.44 -7.45 -4.02
C ASN A 86 2.58 -6.56 -2.78
N THR A 87 3.82 -6.29 -2.35
CA THR A 87 4.09 -5.48 -1.15
C THR A 87 3.56 -4.05 -1.35
N GLN A 88 3.90 -3.40 -2.46
CA GLN A 88 3.48 -2.02 -2.71
C GLN A 88 2.00 -1.91 -3.07
N ALA A 89 1.39 -2.88 -3.76
CA ALA A 89 -0.06 -2.91 -3.97
C ALA A 89 -0.84 -3.04 -2.65
N ASN A 90 -0.40 -3.91 -1.73
CA ASN A 90 -1.01 -4.06 -0.42
C ASN A 90 -0.88 -2.76 0.42
N GLN A 91 0.32 -2.19 0.50
CA GLN A 91 0.56 -0.94 1.22
C GLN A 91 -0.25 0.23 0.63
N ARG A 92 -0.34 0.33 -0.70
CA ARG A 92 -1.22 1.29 -1.38
C ARG A 92 -2.68 1.10 -0.98
N GLY A 93 -3.15 -0.14 -0.88
CA GLY A 93 -4.48 -0.46 -0.38
C GLY A 93 -4.71 0.03 1.05
N MET A 94 -3.73 -0.13 1.94
CA MET A 94 -3.79 0.38 3.33
C MET A 94 -3.89 1.90 3.38
N LEU A 95 -3.01 2.62 2.66
CA LEU A 95 -2.99 4.09 2.62
C LEU A 95 -4.31 4.68 2.08
N LEU A 96 -4.84 4.09 1.00
CA LEU A 96 -6.14 4.48 0.44
C LEU A 96 -7.31 4.14 1.35
N GLY A 97 -7.24 3.03 2.08
CA GLY A 97 -8.24 2.63 3.08
C GLY A 97 -8.22 3.52 4.33
N TRP A 98 -7.06 4.01 4.75
CA TRP A 98 -6.97 5.03 5.80
C TRP A 98 -7.61 6.34 5.39
N LEU A 99 -7.36 6.83 4.16
CA LEU A 99 -8.05 8.01 3.64
C LEU A 99 -9.58 7.84 3.63
N ASP A 100 -10.10 6.67 3.22
CA ASP A 100 -11.54 6.37 3.28
C ASP A 100 -12.08 6.37 4.73
N MET A 101 -11.38 5.72 5.66
CA MET A 101 -11.80 5.68 7.09
C MET A 101 -11.72 7.05 7.78
N TRP A 102 -10.85 7.93 7.32
CA TRP A 102 -10.78 9.32 7.77
C TRP A 102 -11.78 10.25 7.07
N GLY A 103 -12.56 9.76 6.11
CA GLY A 103 -13.49 10.56 5.32
C GLY A 103 -12.81 11.56 4.39
N LEU A 104 -11.54 11.31 4.02
CA LEU A 104 -10.72 12.22 3.23
C LEU A 104 -10.67 11.83 1.74
N PRO A 105 -10.71 12.79 0.81
CA PRO A 105 -10.54 12.50 -0.61
C PRO A 105 -9.18 11.84 -0.90
N LYS A 106 -9.18 10.84 -1.79
CA LYS A 106 -7.97 10.14 -2.27
C LYS A 106 -7.07 10.98 -3.19
N THR A 107 -7.59 12.11 -3.67
CA THR A 107 -6.87 13.10 -4.49
C THR A 107 -6.88 14.45 -3.79
N THR A 108 -6.05 15.38 -4.25
CA THR A 108 -6.01 16.76 -3.78
C THR A 108 -5.55 17.69 -4.90
N GLU A 109 -6.00 18.95 -4.87
CA GLU A 109 -5.49 20.03 -5.74
C GLU A 109 -4.13 20.56 -5.27
N ASP A 110 -3.68 20.16 -4.07
CA ASP A 110 -2.36 20.48 -3.56
C ASP A 110 -1.27 19.78 -4.37
N LYS A 111 -0.15 20.48 -4.58
CA LYS A 111 1.04 19.90 -5.22
C LYS A 111 1.57 18.72 -4.39
N PRO A 112 2.03 17.62 -5.02
CA PRO A 112 2.73 16.55 -4.32
C PRO A 112 3.89 17.07 -3.47
N MET A 113 4.16 16.37 -2.38
CA MET A 113 5.17 16.69 -1.36
C MET A 113 4.95 17.99 -0.56
N LYS A 114 3.86 18.73 -0.76
CA LYS A 114 3.52 19.93 0.02
C LYS A 114 3.52 19.66 1.53
N TRP A 115 3.04 18.48 1.95
CA TRP A 115 2.96 18.06 3.36
C TRP A 115 4.34 17.89 4.03
N MET A 116 5.41 17.64 3.25
CA MET A 116 6.79 17.66 3.77
C MET A 116 7.35 19.08 3.95
N GLY A 117 6.64 20.11 3.48
CA GLY A 117 7.12 21.50 3.47
C GLY A 117 8.01 21.83 2.27
N MET A 118 8.09 20.94 1.28
CA MET A 118 8.87 21.17 0.06
C MET A 118 8.15 22.20 -0.83
N ARG A 119 8.60 23.45 -0.77
CA ARG A 119 7.93 24.59 -1.45
C ARG A 119 7.98 24.54 -2.98
N SER A 120 9.01 23.89 -3.52
CA SER A 120 9.12 23.53 -4.94
C SER A 120 10.00 22.29 -5.05
N LEU A 121 9.44 21.17 -5.52
CA LEU A 121 10.23 20.28 -6.38
C LEU A 121 10.51 21.02 -7.70
N PRO A 122 11.57 20.68 -8.45
CA PRO A 122 11.65 21.03 -9.86
C PRO A 122 10.35 20.63 -10.56
N GLU A 123 9.87 21.40 -11.54
CA GLU A 123 8.65 21.06 -12.28
C GLU A 123 8.70 19.59 -12.73
N GLY A 124 7.71 18.80 -12.30
CA GLY A 124 7.79 17.34 -12.34
C GLY A 124 8.13 16.83 -13.74
N LYS A 125 9.33 16.25 -13.89
CA LYS A 125 9.90 15.90 -15.19
C LYS A 125 8.98 14.91 -15.90
N ASP A 126 8.33 15.31 -16.98
CA ASP A 126 7.55 14.42 -17.87
C ASP A 126 6.71 13.33 -17.12
N GLY A 127 5.99 13.72 -16.06
CA GLY A 127 5.15 12.81 -15.27
C GLY A 127 5.79 12.22 -14.00
N ALA A 128 7.09 12.39 -13.78
CA ALA A 128 7.74 12.12 -12.49
C ALA A 128 7.45 13.28 -11.51
N LEU A 129 6.34 13.15 -10.77
CA LEU A 129 5.82 14.20 -9.88
C LEU A 129 6.46 14.22 -8.49
N MET A 130 7.11 13.12 -8.09
CA MET A 130 7.67 12.91 -6.76
C MET A 130 9.09 12.34 -6.86
N PRO A 131 9.92 12.42 -5.79
CA PRO A 131 11.27 11.88 -5.79
C PRO A 131 11.33 10.42 -6.26
N GLY A 132 12.33 10.09 -7.08
CA GLY A 132 12.57 8.73 -7.58
C GLY A 132 11.63 8.23 -8.68
N MET A 133 10.49 8.87 -8.93
CA MET A 133 9.56 8.41 -9.98
C MET A 133 10.22 8.39 -11.36
N ALA A 134 9.93 7.34 -12.13
CA ALA A 134 10.22 7.28 -13.56
C ALA A 134 9.36 8.28 -14.34
N THR A 135 9.94 8.90 -15.35
CA THR A 135 9.26 9.72 -16.34
C THR A 135 8.43 8.86 -17.30
N ARG A 136 7.48 9.47 -18.03
CA ARG A 136 6.72 8.76 -19.09
C ARG A 136 7.63 8.23 -20.17
N LYS A 137 8.69 8.97 -20.55
CA LYS A 137 9.72 8.50 -21.47
C LYS A 137 10.39 7.21 -20.97
N GLU A 138 10.87 7.18 -19.73
CA GLU A 138 11.53 5.99 -19.15
C GLU A 138 10.58 4.79 -19.02
N LEU A 139 9.31 5.02 -18.67
CA LEU A 139 8.27 3.98 -18.72
C LEU A 139 7.99 3.51 -20.16
N GLY A 140 8.16 4.37 -21.16
CA GLY A 140 8.12 3.98 -22.58
C GLY A 140 9.28 3.04 -22.92
N GLU A 141 10.50 3.44 -22.58
CA GLU A 141 11.72 2.66 -22.79
C GLU A 141 11.65 1.28 -22.10
N LEU A 142 11.17 1.22 -20.85
CA LEU A 142 10.96 -0.05 -20.14
C LEU A 142 9.90 -0.94 -20.80
N ARG A 143 8.87 -0.37 -21.42
CA ARG A 143 7.86 -1.13 -22.19
C ARG A 143 8.39 -1.63 -23.54
N GLU A 144 9.47 -1.07 -24.07
CA GLU A 144 10.06 -1.48 -25.35
C GLU A 144 11.26 -2.42 -25.21
N ALA A 145 12.06 -2.27 -24.13
CA ALA A 145 13.20 -3.12 -23.80
C ALA A 145 12.81 -4.60 -23.59
N LYS A 146 13.77 -5.53 -23.76
CA LYS A 146 13.57 -6.98 -23.61
C LYS A 146 14.80 -7.66 -23.03
N GLY A 147 14.61 -8.79 -22.33
CA GLY A 147 15.67 -9.56 -21.69
C GLY A 147 16.53 -8.68 -20.77
N GLU A 148 17.84 -8.88 -20.82
CA GLU A 148 18.81 -8.21 -19.96
C GLU A 148 18.73 -6.66 -20.02
N ASP A 149 18.42 -6.06 -21.19
CA ASP A 149 18.20 -4.61 -21.31
C ASP A 149 17.00 -4.13 -20.47
N ALA A 150 15.90 -4.92 -20.45
CA ALA A 150 14.72 -4.61 -19.63
C ALA A 150 15.00 -4.81 -18.14
N GLU A 151 15.81 -5.82 -17.80
CA GLU A 151 16.21 -6.12 -16.43
C GLU A 151 17.09 -5.02 -15.84
N ILE A 152 18.12 -4.60 -16.57
CA ILE A 152 19.00 -3.49 -16.18
C ILE A 152 18.20 -2.20 -16.02
N LEU A 153 17.35 -1.86 -17.00
CA LEU A 153 16.53 -0.66 -16.94
C LEU A 153 15.51 -0.70 -15.80
N TYR A 154 14.86 -1.84 -15.56
CA TYR A 154 13.95 -2.02 -14.43
C TYR A 154 14.66 -1.83 -13.09
N LEU A 155 15.80 -2.50 -12.89
CA LEU A 155 16.57 -2.40 -11.64
C LEU A 155 17.08 -0.97 -11.40
N GLN A 156 17.51 -0.27 -12.45
CA GLN A 156 17.91 1.13 -12.39
C GLN A 156 16.75 2.05 -11.99
N LEU A 157 15.61 1.94 -12.69
CA LEU A 157 14.43 2.76 -12.40
C LEU A 157 13.87 2.46 -11.00
N MET A 158 13.78 1.19 -10.61
CA MET A 158 13.27 0.78 -9.30
C MET A 158 14.23 1.16 -8.16
N THR A 159 15.55 1.16 -8.40
CA THR A 159 16.53 1.70 -7.43
C THR A 159 16.30 3.19 -7.16
N ASP A 160 16.19 4.00 -8.21
CA ASP A 160 15.89 5.44 -8.07
C ASP A 160 14.53 5.66 -7.39
N HIS A 161 13.52 4.86 -7.78
CA HIS A 161 12.18 4.88 -7.21
C HIS A 161 12.21 4.62 -5.71
N HIS A 162 12.88 3.55 -5.27
CA HIS A 162 13.03 3.21 -3.86
C HIS A 162 13.80 4.26 -3.08
N LEU A 163 14.86 4.87 -3.64
CA LEU A 163 15.56 5.98 -2.99
C LEU A 163 14.63 7.20 -2.76
N GLY A 164 13.72 7.45 -3.71
CA GLY A 164 12.62 8.40 -3.53
C GLY A 164 11.63 7.98 -2.44
N GLY A 165 11.22 6.71 -2.44
CA GLY A 165 10.33 6.12 -1.44
C GLY A 165 10.92 6.18 -0.02
N LEU A 166 12.23 5.97 0.14
CA LEU A 166 12.95 6.13 1.41
C LEU A 166 12.87 7.57 1.93
N HIS A 167 13.06 8.56 1.05
CA HIS A 167 12.94 9.98 1.42
C HIS A 167 11.51 10.33 1.89
N MET A 168 10.50 9.88 1.15
CA MET A 168 9.08 10.10 1.48
C MET A 168 8.70 9.41 2.80
N SER A 169 9.05 8.14 2.96
CA SER A 169 8.76 7.34 4.17
C SER A 169 9.49 7.87 5.40
N GLY A 170 10.75 8.31 5.26
CA GLY A 170 11.47 9.01 6.33
C GLY A 170 10.78 10.32 6.73
N GLY A 171 10.24 11.06 5.75
CA GLY A 171 9.40 12.23 5.96
C GLY A 171 8.17 11.93 6.83
N CYS A 172 7.42 10.87 6.53
CA CYS A 172 6.26 10.48 7.33
C CYS A 172 6.63 9.91 8.70
N ALA A 173 7.69 9.09 8.80
CA ALA A 173 8.15 8.56 10.09
C ALA A 173 8.46 9.68 11.12
N ALA A 174 8.88 10.86 10.63
CA ALA A 174 9.14 12.07 11.40
C ALA A 174 7.91 13.00 11.57
N LYS A 175 7.04 13.13 10.55
CA LYS A 175 5.97 14.16 10.50
C LYS A 175 4.53 13.66 10.68
N CYS A 176 4.23 12.43 10.28
CA CYS A 176 2.89 11.84 10.48
C CYS A 176 2.63 11.68 11.98
N GLU A 177 1.37 11.78 12.39
CA GLU A 177 0.94 11.67 13.79
C GLU A 177 0.29 10.31 14.07
N ASN A 178 -0.39 9.72 13.09
CA ASN A 178 -1.07 8.44 13.20
C ASN A 178 -0.09 7.29 13.53
N PRO A 179 -0.23 6.59 14.66
CA PRO A 179 0.73 5.56 15.07
C PRO A 179 0.84 4.37 14.12
N ALA A 180 -0.22 4.02 13.37
CA ALA A 180 -0.19 2.91 12.41
C ALA A 180 0.57 3.30 11.14
N GLU A 181 0.29 4.48 10.59
CA GLU A 181 0.97 5.00 9.41
C GLU A 181 2.46 5.27 9.68
N ARG A 182 2.79 5.87 10.84
CA ARG A 182 4.19 6.04 11.29
C ARG A 182 4.95 4.73 11.48
N ARG A 183 4.27 3.61 11.72
CA ARG A 183 4.89 2.27 11.77
C ARG A 183 5.08 1.69 10.38
N LEU A 184 4.08 1.83 9.51
CA LEU A 184 4.20 1.45 8.10
C LEU A 184 5.37 2.18 7.42
N ALA A 185 5.46 3.50 7.60
CA ALA A 185 6.54 4.32 7.05
C ALA A 185 7.94 3.89 7.52
N LYS A 186 8.10 3.41 8.77
CA LYS A 186 9.38 2.83 9.24
C LYS A 186 9.68 1.50 8.56
N GLY A 187 8.70 0.59 8.52
CA GLY A 187 8.87 -0.69 7.83
C GLY A 187 9.18 -0.54 6.33
N GLN A 188 8.62 0.49 5.69
CA GLN A 188 8.94 0.88 4.31
C GLN A 188 10.35 1.43 4.12
N VAL A 189 10.95 2.05 5.15
CA VAL A 189 12.37 2.43 5.14
C VAL A 189 13.23 1.17 5.19
N ASP A 190 12.96 0.28 6.14
CA ASP A 190 13.75 -0.94 6.36
C ASP A 190 13.69 -1.90 5.15
N SER A 191 12.49 -2.07 4.55
CA SER A 191 12.31 -2.94 3.38
C SER A 191 12.96 -2.37 2.12
N GLN A 192 12.71 -1.10 1.77
CA GLN A 192 13.26 -0.52 0.54
C GLN A 192 14.79 -0.36 0.62
N GLN A 193 15.37 -0.13 1.80
CA GLN A 193 16.82 -0.12 1.99
C GLN A 193 17.43 -1.49 1.64
N SER A 194 16.74 -2.57 2.02
CA SER A 194 17.16 -3.95 1.74
C SER A 194 16.98 -4.32 0.26
N GLU A 195 15.88 -3.88 -0.35
CA GLU A 195 15.58 -4.08 -1.78
C GLU A 195 16.55 -3.30 -2.67
N VAL A 196 16.94 -2.07 -2.33
CA VAL A 196 18.01 -1.31 -3.01
C VAL A 196 19.32 -2.10 -2.99
N ALA A 197 19.76 -2.57 -1.81
CA ALA A 197 20.99 -3.34 -1.69
C ALA A 197 20.95 -4.71 -2.40
N LEU A 198 19.77 -5.22 -2.75
CA LEU A 198 19.59 -6.37 -3.64
C LEU A 198 19.71 -5.92 -5.12
N MET A 199 18.98 -4.88 -5.52
CA MET A 199 18.99 -4.37 -6.90
C MET A 199 20.40 -3.95 -7.36
N GLU A 200 21.20 -3.32 -6.50
CA GLU A 200 22.60 -2.97 -6.78
C GLU A 200 23.47 -4.21 -7.08
N LYS A 201 23.23 -5.33 -6.39
CA LYS A 201 23.91 -6.61 -6.66
C LYS A 201 23.44 -7.24 -7.97
N LEU A 202 22.13 -7.20 -8.24
CA LEU A 202 21.55 -7.72 -9.49
C LEU A 202 22.03 -6.94 -10.71
N LEU A 203 22.21 -5.63 -10.58
CA LEU A 203 22.85 -4.77 -11.59
C LEU A 203 24.31 -5.18 -11.80
N THR A 204 25.08 -5.33 -10.71
CA THR A 204 26.48 -5.74 -10.77
C THR A 204 26.66 -7.10 -11.46
N ALA A 205 25.77 -8.06 -11.19
CA ALA A 205 25.76 -9.38 -11.83
C ALA A 205 25.48 -9.33 -13.35
N ARG A 206 24.83 -8.26 -13.82
CA ARG A 206 24.51 -7.96 -15.23
C ARG A 206 25.47 -6.94 -15.85
N GLY A 207 26.66 -6.76 -15.26
CA GLY A 207 27.67 -5.81 -15.73
C GLY A 207 27.25 -4.33 -15.67
N ALA A 208 26.15 -4.02 -14.99
CA ALA A 208 25.55 -2.69 -14.91
C ALA A 208 25.74 -2.06 -13.52
N LYS A 209 25.34 -0.79 -13.40
CA LYS A 209 25.38 -0.03 -12.13
C LYS A 209 24.14 0.85 -11.96
N PRO A 210 23.85 1.34 -10.73
CA PRO A 210 22.85 2.36 -10.49
C PRO A 210 23.10 3.63 -11.30
N ARG A 211 22.05 4.42 -11.50
CA ARG A 211 22.14 5.69 -12.24
C ARG A 211 22.64 6.79 -11.31
N GLY A 212 23.43 7.72 -11.85
CA GLY A 212 23.98 8.83 -11.06
C GLY A 212 25.12 8.48 -10.09
N GLN A 213 25.60 7.23 -10.10
CA GLN A 213 26.87 6.79 -9.49
C GLN A 213 27.93 6.57 -10.59
#